data_AF-A0A800ESZ5-F1
#
_entry.id   AF-A0A800ESZ5-F1
#
_cell.length_a   1.000
_cell.length_b   1.000
_cell.length_c   1.000
_cell.angle_alpha   90.00
_cell.angle_beta   90.00
_cell.angle_gamma   90.00
#
_symmetry.space_group_name_H-M   'P 1'
#
loop_
_entity.id
_entity.type
_entity.pdbx_description
1 polymer ?
#
loop_
_entity_poly.entity_id
_entity_poly.type
_entity_poly.pdbx_seq_one_letter_code
_entity_poly.pdbx_strand_id
1 'polypeptide(L)' 'MSDSVAVDAKRILLRYGAPINVLDEVSDEDRIALARAIAKTTLAERETRLKELLAEREHGS' A
#
# COMPACT_ATOMS: atom_id res chain seq x y z
N MET A 1 10.65 -16.42 2.26
CA MET A 1 9.93 -15.74 3.37
C MET A 1 9.58 -14.30 3.00
N SER A 2 10.53 -13.53 2.43
CA SER A 2 10.29 -12.18 1.87
C SER A 2 9.11 -12.14 0.88
N ASP A 3 9.06 -13.08 -0.08
CA ASP A 3 8.04 -13.11 -1.13
C ASP A 3 6.63 -13.25 -0.58
N SER A 4 6.44 -13.99 0.52
CA SER A 4 5.12 -14.14 1.16
C SER A 4 4.64 -12.81 1.76
N VAL A 5 5.56 -12.04 2.36
CA VAL A 5 5.23 -10.75 2.99
C VAL A 5 4.92 -9.71 1.92
N ALA A 6 5.68 -9.68 0.82
CA ALA A 6 5.42 -8.79 -0.30
C ALA A 6 4.08 -9.09 -0.99
N VAL A 7 3.75 -10.38 -1.18
CA VAL A 7 2.45 -10.81 -1.74
C VAL A 7 1.30 -10.40 -0.84
N ASP A 8 1.42 -10.60 0.49
CA ASP A 8 0.39 -10.20 1.44
C ASP A 8 0.24 -8.67 1.53
N ALA A 9 1.36 -7.94 1.47
CA ALA A 9 1.33 -6.49 1.40
C ALA A 9 0.59 -6.02 0.14
N LYS A 10 0.92 -6.56 -1.05
CA LYS A 10 0.21 -6.26 -2.30
C LYS A 10 -1.29 -6.57 -2.16
N ARG A 11 -1.66 -7.71 -1.56
CA ARG A 11 -3.06 -8.11 -1.35
C ARG A 11 -3.81 -7.13 -0.42
N ILE A 12 -3.18 -6.68 0.66
CA ILE A 12 -3.76 -5.69 1.58
C ILE A 12 -4.00 -4.37 0.85
N LEU A 13 -3.02 -3.88 0.10
CA LEU A 13 -3.14 -2.60 -0.62
C LEU A 13 -4.23 -2.65 -1.70
N LEU A 14 -4.31 -3.75 -2.46
CA LEU A 14 -5.39 -3.97 -3.43
C LEU A 14 -6.77 -3.99 -2.76
N ARG A 15 -6.88 -4.67 -1.60
CA ARG A 15 -8.14 -4.74 -0.83
C ARG A 15 -8.66 -3.36 -0.43
N TYR A 16 -7.76 -2.41 -0.19
CA TYR A 16 -8.11 -1.05 0.24
C TYR A 16 -8.06 -0.02 -0.90
N GLY A 17 -7.98 -0.47 -2.16
CA GLY A 17 -8.25 0.36 -3.33
C GLY A 17 -7.02 0.94 -4.03
N ALA A 18 -5.80 0.48 -3.73
CA ALA A 18 -4.63 0.84 -4.53
C ALA A 18 -4.77 0.29 -5.96
N PRO A 19 -4.57 1.11 -7.02
CA PRO A 19 -4.55 0.63 -8.39
C PRO A 19 -3.42 -0.36 -8.64
N ILE A 20 -3.70 -1.45 -9.37
CA ILE A 20 -2.71 -2.51 -9.60
C ILE A 20 -1.49 -2.02 -10.40
N ASN A 21 -1.71 -1.15 -11.39
CA ASN A 21 -0.65 -0.56 -12.20
C ASN A 21 0.30 0.31 -11.36
N VAL A 22 -0.24 1.08 -10.41
CA VAL A 22 0.57 1.84 -9.46
C VAL A 22 1.38 0.89 -8.58
N LEU A 23 0.77 -0.18 -8.04
CA LEU A 23 1.49 -1.13 -7.20
C LEU A 23 2.57 -1.94 -7.93
N ASP A 24 2.48 -2.11 -9.24
CA ASP A 24 3.50 -2.81 -10.03
C ASP A 24 4.78 -1.98 -10.21
N GLU A 25 4.68 -0.65 -10.08
CA GLU A 25 5.81 0.28 -10.13
C GLU A 25 6.41 0.54 -8.73
N VAL A 26 5.72 0.13 -7.66
CA VAL A 26 6.17 0.27 -6.28
C VAL A 26 7.01 -0.94 -5.86
N SER A 27 8.19 -0.68 -5.31
CA SER A 27 9.10 -1.72 -4.79
C SER A 27 8.44 -2.58 -3.70
N ASP A 28 8.91 -3.83 -3.53
CA ASP A 28 8.40 -4.72 -2.48
C ASP A 28 8.53 -4.11 -1.08
N GLU A 29 9.67 -3.48 -0.79
CA GLU A 29 9.93 -2.84 0.50
C GLU A 29 8.91 -1.73 0.78
N ASP A 30 8.61 -0.90 -0.22
CA ASP A 30 7.62 0.16 -0.12
C ASP A 30 6.20 -0.37 0.03
N ARG A 31 5.83 -1.42 -0.72
CA ARG A 31 4.53 -2.08 -0.55
C ARG A 31 4.35 -2.58 0.88
N ILE A 32 5.40 -3.18 1.44
CA ILE A 32 5.41 -3.66 2.82
C ILE A 32 5.27 -2.50 3.80
N ALA A 33 6.00 -1.39 3.59
CA ALA A 33 5.91 -0.20 4.43
C ALA A 33 4.51 0.43 4.41
N LEU A 34 3.92 0.58 3.22
CA LEU A 34 2.55 1.08 3.02
C LEU A 34 1.54 0.17 3.72
N ALA A 35 1.61 -1.15 3.49
CA ALA A 35 0.69 -2.11 4.11
C ALA A 35 0.76 -2.06 5.64
N ARG A 36 1.96 -1.89 6.21
CA ARG A 36 2.14 -1.71 7.66
C ARG A 36 1.54 -0.40 8.17
N ALA A 37 1.67 0.70 7.42
CA ALA A 37 1.05 1.97 7.78
C ALA A 37 -0.49 1.85 7.80
N ILE A 38 -1.07 1.22 6.77
CA ILE A 38 -2.52 0.97 6.68
C ILE A 38 -3.02 0.00 7.75
N ALA A 39 -2.24 -1.03 8.09
CA ALA A 39 -2.62 -1.97 9.14
C ALA A 39 -2.75 -1.30 10.52
N LYS A 40 -2.03 -0.20 10.76
CA LYS A 40 -2.04 0.57 12.01
C LYS A 40 -3.22 1.55 12.13
N THR A 41 -4.00 1.77 11.08
CA THR A 41 -5.21 2.62 11.14
C THR A 41 -6.46 1.81 11.47
N THR A 42 -7.54 2.50 11.82
CA THR A 42 -8.85 1.83 11.96
C THR A 42 -9.35 1.35 10.60
N LEU A 43 -10.24 0.35 10.58
CA LEU A 43 -10.79 -0.20 9.34
C LEU A 43 -11.46 0.87 8.48
N ALA A 44 -12.15 1.84 9.09
CA ALA A 44 -12.86 2.91 8.39
C ALA A 44 -11.90 3.90 7.69
N GLU A 45 -10.67 4.02 8.18
CA GLU A 45 -9.69 4.99 7.66
C GLU A 45 -8.77 4.43 6.58
N ARG A 46 -8.70 3.09 6.44
CA ARG A 46 -7.68 2.42 5.61
C ARG A 46 -7.70 2.86 4.16
N GLU A 47 -8.88 2.99 3.56
CA GLU A 47 -9.02 3.41 2.17
C GLU A 47 -8.57 4.86 1.99
N THR A 48 -9.08 5.78 2.82
CA THR A 48 -8.73 7.19 2.76
C THR A 48 -7.24 7.40 2.97
N ARG A 49 -6.65 6.77 4.00
CA ARG A 49 -5.22 6.91 4.28
C ARG A 49 -4.35 6.32 3.17
N LEU A 50 -4.78 5.24 2.53
CA LEU A 50 -4.06 4.67 1.39
C LEU A 50 -4.04 5.63 0.20
N LYS A 51 -5.18 6.26 -0.11
CA LYS A 51 -5.26 7.27 -1.18
C LYS A 51 -4.34 8.45 -0.92
N GLU A 52 -4.31 8.97 0.32
CA GLU A 52 -3.40 10.05 0.71
C GLU A 52 -1.93 9.67 0.53
N LEU A 53 -1.52 8.49 1.03
CA LEU A 53 -0.13 8.03 0.94
C LEU A 53 0.33 7.80 -0.51
N LEU A 54 -0.57 7.34 -1.39
CA LEU A 54 -0.27 7.18 -2.81
C LEU A 54 -0.15 8.55 -3.50
N ALA A 55 -1.05 9.48 -3.21
CA ALA A 55 -1.00 10.84 -3.75
C ALA A 55 0.26 11.60 -3.30
N GLU A 56 0.65 11.48 -2.03
CA GLU A 56 1.89 12.04 -1.48
C GLU A 56 3.13 11.56 -2.26
N ARG A 57 3.14 10.29 -2.70
CA ARG A 57 4.23 9.70 -3.50
C ARG A 57 4.25 10.19 -4.95
N GLU A 58 3.09 10.34 -5.58
CA GLU A 58 2.98 10.86 -6.96
C GLU A 58 3.41 12.33 -7.07
N HIS A 59 3.19 13.15 -6.02
CA HIS A 59 3.57 14.56 -6.00
C HIS A 59 5.01 14.81 -5.52
N GLY A 60 5.68 13.79 -4.97
CA GLY A 60 7.05 13.87 -4.43
C GLY A 60 8.14 13.36 -5.38
N SER A 61 7.80 12.98 -6.62
CA SER A 61 8.73 12.49 -7.66
C SER A 61 9.05 13.55 -8.71
#